data_AF-A0A5C4Q8P9-F1
#
_entry.id   AF-A0A5C4Q8P9-F1
#
_cell.length_a   1.000
_cell.length_b   1.000
_cell.length_c   1.000
_cell.angle_alpha   90.00
_cell.angle_beta   90.00
_cell.angle_gamma   90.00
#
_symmetry.space_group_name_H-M   'P 1'
#
loop_
_entity.id
_entity.type
_entity.pdbx_description
1 polymer ?
#
loop_
_entity_poly.entity_id
_entity_poly.type
_entity_poly.pdbx_seq_one_letter_code
_entity_poly.pdbx_strand_id
1 'polypeptide(L)' 'SFPYSMGWHYAPFFKDDRTLDHWQLHAVFYPPLLRSATIRKFMVGYEMLAEAQRDLTPEQAAARLAQLSDIHYKAK' A
#
# COMPACT_ATOMS: atom_id res chain seq x y z
N SER A 1 14.41 8.74 -1.43
CA SER A 1 14.09 7.30 -1.52
C SER A 1 12.98 7.01 -0.53
N PHE A 2 11.95 6.24 -0.91
CA PHE A 2 10.76 5.97 -0.10
C PHE A 2 10.63 4.45 0.13
N PRO A 3 10.74 3.96 1.38
CA PRO A 3 10.72 2.52 1.65
C PRO A 3 9.29 1.95 1.59
N TYR A 4 9.15 0.72 1.08
CA TYR A 4 7.89 -0.03 1.05
C TYR A 4 8.14 -1.52 0.90
N SER A 5 7.14 -2.33 1.25
CA SER A 5 6.95 -3.68 0.69
C SER A 5 5.87 -3.62 -0.38
N MET A 6 6.01 -4.38 -1.46
CA MET A 6 4.99 -4.48 -2.51
C MET A 6 4.87 -5.90 -3.05
N GLY A 7 3.74 -6.20 -3.66
CA GLY A 7 3.49 -7.49 -4.28
C GLY A 7 2.30 -7.45 -5.25
N TRP A 8 2.09 -8.57 -5.93
CA TRP A 8 1.01 -8.77 -6.88
C TRP A 8 0.01 -9.77 -6.34
N HIS A 9 -1.28 -9.48 -6.50
CA HIS A 9 -2.35 -10.46 -6.35
C HIS A 9 -2.94 -10.76 -7.73
N TYR A 10 -2.97 -12.04 -8.07
CA TYR A 10 -3.47 -12.56 -9.33
C TYR A 10 -4.18 -13.88 -9.10
N ALA A 11 -4.95 -14.31 -10.10
CA ALA A 11 -5.72 -15.54 -10.03
C ALA A 11 -4.81 -16.75 -9.73
N PRO A 12 -5.20 -17.63 -8.79
CA PRO A 12 -4.42 -18.82 -8.45
C PRO A 12 -4.33 -19.80 -9.62
N PHE A 13 -3.23 -20.54 -9.69
CA PHE A 13 -3.00 -21.56 -10.71
C PHE A 13 -3.62 -22.90 -10.30
N PHE A 14 -4.94 -23.03 -10.46
CA PHE A 14 -5.61 -24.31 -10.25
C PHE A 14 -5.34 -25.28 -11.41
N LYS A 15 -5.37 -26.59 -11.12
CA LYS A 15 -5.21 -27.66 -12.11
C LYS A 15 -6.55 -28.20 -12.64
N ASP A 16 -7.67 -27.71 -12.09
CA ASP A 16 -9.02 -28.00 -12.54
C ASP A 16 -9.62 -26.80 -13.28
N ASP A 17 -10.69 -27.03 -14.05
CA ASP A 17 -11.31 -26.02 -14.93
C ASP A 17 -12.24 -25.06 -14.17
N ARG A 18 -11.80 -24.52 -13.03
CA ARG A 18 -12.59 -23.52 -12.30
C ARG A 18 -12.63 -22.20 -13.05
N THR A 19 -13.79 -21.55 -13.05
CA THR A 19 -13.92 -20.19 -13.57
C THR A 19 -13.25 -19.20 -12.62
N LEU A 20 -12.41 -18.32 -13.17
CA LEU A 20 -11.64 -17.33 -12.42
C LEU A 20 -11.97 -15.89 -12.84
N ASP A 21 -13.06 -15.69 -13.59
CA ASP A 21 -13.45 -14.41 -14.19
C ASP A 21 -13.72 -13.29 -13.17
N HIS A 22 -13.91 -13.65 -11.90
CA HIS A 22 -14.06 -12.71 -10.79
C HIS A 22 -12.72 -12.15 -10.28
N TRP A 23 -11.58 -12.69 -10.71
CA TRP A 23 -10.26 -12.21 -10.33
C TRP A 23 -9.82 -11.03 -11.19
N GLN A 24 -9.26 -10.01 -10.53
CA GLN A 24 -8.62 -8.88 -11.18
C GLN A 24 -7.17 -8.78 -10.69
N LEU A 25 -6.22 -8.78 -11.62
CA LEU A 25 -4.81 -8.53 -11.32
C LEU A 25 -4.66 -7.12 -10.72
N HIS A 26 -3.99 -7.02 -9.59
CA HIS A 26 -3.62 -5.75 -8.97
C HIS A 26 -2.31 -5.85 -8.17
N ALA A 27 -1.59 -4.73 -8.10
CA ALA A 27 -0.42 -4.57 -7.24
C ALA A 27 -0.81 -3.81 -5.97
N VAL A 28 -0.13 -4.12 -4.86
CA VAL A 28 -0.34 -3.45 -3.57
C VAL A 28 0.99 -2.98 -3.00
N PHE A 29 1.00 -1.76 -2.47
CA PHE A 29 2.16 -1.13 -1.83
C PHE A 29 1.86 -0.79 -0.38
N TYR A 30 2.75 -1.19 0.54
CA TYR A 30 2.66 -0.93 1.98
C TYR A 30 3.88 -0.15 2.49
N PRO A 31 3.89 1.19 2.36
CA PRO A 31 4.94 2.03 2.92
C PRO A 31 4.73 2.30 4.42
N PRO A 32 5.78 2.33 5.27
CA PRO A 32 5.63 2.54 6.70
C PRO A 32 5.69 4.01 7.13
N LEU A 33 6.21 4.94 6.32
CA LEU A 33 6.39 6.34 6.71
C LEU A 33 5.04 7.07 6.83
N LEU A 34 4.87 7.89 7.89
CA LEU A 34 3.58 8.52 8.20
C LEU A 34 3.64 10.06 8.27
N ARG A 35 4.59 10.63 9.01
CA ARG A 35 4.65 12.11 9.23
C ARG A 35 5.88 12.77 8.62
N SER A 36 6.97 12.04 8.44
CA SER A 36 8.22 12.54 7.88
C SER A 36 9.09 11.39 7.40
N ALA A 37 10.28 11.70 6.87
CA ALA A 37 11.30 10.71 6.54
C ALA A 37 11.81 9.88 7.75
N THR A 38 11.55 10.35 8.98
CA THR A 38 12.03 9.74 10.22
C THR A 38 10.90 9.20 11.11
N ILE A 39 9.64 9.46 10.78
CA ILE A 39 8.47 9.07 11.60
C ILE A 39 7.55 8.13 10.82
N ARG A 40 7.42 6.90 11.32
CA ARG A 40 6.66 5.79 10.71
C ARG A 40 5.43 5.37 11.53
N LYS A 41 4.47 4.70 10.87
CA LYS A 41 3.42 3.90 11.52
C LYS A 41 4.02 2.59 12.01
N PHE A 42 3.65 2.20 13.23
CA PHE A 42 3.91 0.89 13.81
C PHE A 42 2.60 0.12 13.86
N MET A 43 2.55 -1.03 13.21
CA MET A 43 1.42 -1.96 13.27
C MET A 43 1.72 -2.97 14.38
N VAL A 44 1.43 -2.60 15.62
CA VAL A 44 1.79 -3.34 16.84
C VAL A 44 0.65 -3.28 17.85
N GLY A 45 0.76 -3.94 19.01
CA GLY A 45 -0.19 -3.76 20.11
C GLY A 45 -1.61 -4.18 19.73
N TYR A 46 -2.55 -3.23 19.75
CA TYR A 46 -3.94 -3.48 19.37
C TYR A 46 -4.03 -4.02 17.93
N GLU A 47 -3.27 -3.45 17.00
CA GLU A 47 -3.27 -3.88 15.60
C GLU A 47 -2.75 -5.31 15.38
N MET A 48 -2.04 -5.90 16.36
CA MET A 48 -1.61 -7.31 16.27
C MET A 48 -2.66 -8.30 16.78
N LEU A 49 -3.57 -7.87 17.66
CA LEU A 49 -4.45 -8.76 18.41
C LEU A 49 -5.95 -8.46 18.23
N ALA A 50 -6.30 -7.38 17.52
CA ALA A 50 -7.68 -6.98 17.28
C ALA A 50 -7.91 -6.61 15.81
N GLU A 51 -7.67 -5.36 15.42
CA GLU A 51 -7.94 -4.89 14.05
C GLU A 51 -6.98 -3.77 13.61
N ALA A 52 -6.89 -3.54 12.30
CA ALA A 52 -6.05 -2.50 11.74
C ALA A 52 -6.61 -1.09 12.01
N GLN A 53 -5.76 -0.19 12.51
CA GLN A 53 -6.11 1.20 12.79
C GLN A 53 -5.21 2.18 12.02
N ARG A 54 -5.78 3.34 11.63
CA ARG A 54 -5.08 4.42 10.93
C ARG A 54 -5.40 5.80 11.50
N ASP A 55 -4.42 6.69 11.47
CA ASP A 55 -4.54 8.09 11.94
C ASP A 55 -4.83 9.09 10.82
N LEU A 56 -4.68 8.67 9.56
CA LEU A 56 -4.85 9.47 8.35
C LEU A 56 -5.91 8.81 7.47
N THR A 57 -6.84 9.59 6.93
CA THR A 57 -7.86 9.03 6.03
C THR A 57 -7.27 8.77 4.63
N PRO A 58 -7.82 7.81 3.87
CA PRO A 58 -7.39 7.56 2.49
C PRO A 58 -7.50 8.80 1.58
N GLU A 59 -8.54 9.62 1.77
CA GLU A 59 -8.78 10.83 0.97
C GLU A 59 -7.68 11.88 1.23
N GLN A 60 -7.30 12.06 2.49
CA GLN A 60 -6.20 12.95 2.86
C GLN A 60 -4.86 12.45 2.32
N ALA A 61 -4.61 11.14 2.36
CA ALA A 61 -3.40 10.55 1.80
C ALA A 61 -3.34 10.74 0.28
N ALA A 62 -4.41 10.43 -0.44
CA ALA A 62 -4.51 10.58 -1.88
C ALA A 62 -4.36 12.05 -2.32
N ALA A 63 -5.02 12.99 -1.65
CA ALA A 63 -4.91 14.41 -1.94
C ALA A 63 -3.47 14.91 -1.77
N ARG A 64 -2.74 14.45 -0.74
CA ARG A 64 -1.32 14.80 -0.54
C ARG A 64 -0.44 14.24 -1.65
N LEU A 65 -0.66 13.01 -2.07
CA LEU A 65 0.12 12.39 -3.16
C LEU A 65 -0.11 13.10 -4.49
N ALA A 66 -1.36 13.43 -4.82
CA ALA A 66 -1.72 14.12 -6.05
C ALA A 66 -1.16 15.55 -6.17
N GLN A 67 -0.77 16.17 -5.06
CA GLN A 67 -0.13 17.50 -5.05
C GLN A 67 1.39 17.45 -5.31
N LEU A 68 1.99 16.26 -5.32
CA LEU A 68 3.43 16.09 -5.58
C LEU A 68 3.70 15.98 -7.08
N SER A 69 4.95 16.24 -7.46
CA SER A 69 5.41 16.01 -8.83
C SER A 69 5.67 14.52 -9.06
N ASP A 70 5.25 14.02 -10.23
CA ASP A 70 5.62 12.67 -10.71
C ASP A 70 7.08 12.59 -11.18
N ILE A 71 7.78 13.72 -11.29
CA ILE A 71 9.20 13.78 -11.63
C ILE A 71 10.03 13.59 -10.35
N HIS A 72 10.81 12.51 -10.31
CA HIS A 72 11.70 12.23 -9.19
C HIS A 72 12.67 13.41 -8.96
N TYR A 73 12.81 13.85 -7.70
CA TYR A 73 13.54 15.07 -7.33
C TYR A 73 15.02 15.13 -7.76
N LYS A 74 15.65 13.98 -8.07
CA LYS A 74 17.04 13.89 -8.59
C LYS A 74 17.14 14.02 -10.12
N ALA A 75 16.03 14.05 -10.85
CA ALA A 75 16.00 14.20 -12.29
C ALA A 75 16.01 15.68 -12.74
N LYS A 76 16.22 16.60 -11.79
CA LYS A 76 16.57 18.00 -12.04
C LYS A 76 18.07 18.18 -12.06
#